data_AF-A0A7S4NL45-F1
#
_entry.id   AF-A0A7S4NL45-F1
#
_cell.length_a   1.000
_cell.length_b   1.000
_cell.length_c   1.000
_cell.angle_alpha   90.00
_cell.angle_beta   90.00
_cell.angle_gamma   90.00
#
_symmetry.space_group_name_H-M   'P 1'
#
loop_
_entity.id
_entity.type
_entity.pdbx_description
1 polymer ?
#
loop_
_entity_poly.entity_id
_entity_poly.type
_entity_poly.pdbx_seq_one_letter_code
_entity_poly.pdbx_strand_id
1 'polypeptide(L)'
;FLPHTYPQKPPLCQLVTTGNGSFRFNPNLYACGKVCLSLLGTWSGPAWDPNVSTLLQVLVSIQSLILVPDPYFNEPGYERSMGTRQGKISSENYNKTIKGGTISHAMCDILQSPPPEFAEVIRNHFLLKREAILKQSS
;
A
#
# COMPACT_ATOMS: atom_id res chain seq x y z
N PHE A 1 0.35 -2.12 15.54
CA PHE A 1 0.46 -2.09 17.01
C PHE A 1 -0.77 -1.40 17.59
N LEU A 2 -1.34 -1.94 18.68
CA LEU A 2 -2.47 -1.30 19.39
C LEU A 2 -1.90 -0.60 20.64
N PRO A 3 -2.01 0.73 20.76
CA PRO A 3 -1.51 1.43 21.96
C PRO A 3 -2.34 1.09 23.20
N HIS A 4 -1.79 1.32 24.40
CA HIS A 4 -2.53 1.15 25.67
C HIS A 4 -3.81 2.00 25.76
N THR A 5 -3.88 3.07 24.98
CA THR A 5 -5.06 3.93 24.86
C THR A 5 -6.05 3.48 23.80
N TYR A 6 -5.87 2.32 23.16
CA TYR A 6 -6.86 1.76 22.24
C TYR A 6 -8.12 1.32 23.02
N PRO A 7 -9.35 1.59 22.54
CA PRO A 7 -9.68 2.18 21.24
C PRO A 7 -9.76 3.71 21.21
N GLN A 8 -9.49 4.44 22.30
CA GLN A 8 -9.56 5.91 22.33
C GLN A 8 -8.57 6.58 21.36
N LYS A 9 -7.46 5.91 21.03
CA LYS A 9 -6.57 6.30 19.93
C LYS A 9 -6.54 5.22 18.85
N PRO A 10 -6.30 5.59 17.57
CA PRO A 10 -6.19 4.63 16.48
C PRO A 10 -5.03 3.66 16.67
N PRO A 11 -5.04 2.52 15.95
CA PRO A 11 -3.88 1.65 15.85
C PRO A 11 -2.71 2.36 15.17
N LEU A 12 -1.49 1.95 15.48
CA LEU A 12 -0.31 2.31 14.70
C LEU A 12 -0.09 1.27 13.61
N CYS A 13 0.05 1.75 12.37
CA CYS A 13 0.28 0.92 11.18
C CYS A 13 1.58 1.35 10.50
N GLN A 14 2.38 0.35 10.09
CA GLN A 14 3.61 0.56 9.34
C GLN A 14 3.66 -0.44 8.19
N LEU A 15 4.01 0.05 7.00
CA LEU A 15 4.38 -0.80 5.88
C LEU A 15 5.81 -1.31 6.10
N VAL A 16 5.97 -2.63 6.18
CA VAL A 16 7.28 -3.27 6.35
C VAL A 16 7.99 -3.43 5.00
N THR A 17 7.25 -3.80 3.96
CA THR A 17 7.76 -3.99 2.59
C THR A 17 8.09 -2.64 1.95
N THR A 18 9.32 -2.17 2.13
CA THR A 18 9.79 -0.85 1.66
C THR A 18 11.12 -0.91 0.91
N GLY A 19 11.61 -2.13 0.60
CA GLY A 19 12.96 -2.30 0.07
C GLY A 19 14.03 -1.79 1.04
N ASN A 20 13.86 -2.05 2.34
CA ASN A 20 14.71 -1.52 3.41
C ASN A 20 14.83 0.03 3.40
N GLY A 21 13.69 0.71 3.23
CA GLY A 21 13.65 2.17 3.19
C GLY A 21 14.00 2.81 1.85
N SER A 22 14.25 2.03 0.80
CA SER A 22 14.66 2.54 -0.51
C SER A 22 13.52 2.86 -1.46
N PHE A 23 12.30 2.35 -1.20
CA PHE A 23 11.20 2.42 -2.16
C PHE A 23 9.91 3.00 -1.55
N ARG A 24 9.35 4.03 -2.21
CA ARG A 24 8.04 4.64 -1.89
C ARG A 24 6.97 4.06 -2.81
N PHE A 25 6.08 3.24 -2.27
CA PHE A 25 5.08 2.50 -3.06
C PHE A 25 3.87 3.31 -3.50
N ASN A 26 3.54 4.38 -2.79
CA ASN A 26 2.35 5.18 -3.04
C ASN A 26 2.55 6.57 -2.40
N PRO A 27 1.84 7.62 -2.84
CA PRO A 27 1.83 8.89 -2.12
C PRO A 27 1.51 8.76 -0.63
N ASN A 28 0.68 7.78 -0.27
CA ASN A 28 0.29 7.43 1.09
C ASN A 28 1.16 6.33 1.75
N LEU A 29 2.12 5.73 1.06
CA LEU A 29 3.01 4.68 1.57
C LEU A 29 4.47 5.11 1.42
N TYR A 30 5.00 5.70 2.49
CA TYR A 30 6.34 6.28 2.51
C TYR A 30 7.42 5.21 2.58
N ALA A 31 8.61 5.53 2.08
CA ALA A 31 9.76 4.63 2.13
C ALA A 31 10.16 4.26 3.57
N CYS A 32 9.97 5.15 4.54
CA CYS A 32 10.17 4.84 5.97
C CYS A 32 9.08 3.94 6.60
N GLY A 33 8.10 3.50 5.81
CA GLY A 33 6.99 2.66 6.24
C GLY A 33 5.78 3.42 6.77
N LYS A 34 5.79 4.75 6.81
CA LYS A 34 4.62 5.54 7.23
C LYS A 34 3.44 5.31 6.27
N VAL A 35 2.29 4.96 6.86
CA VAL A 35 1.00 4.83 6.16
C VAL A 35 0.15 6.06 6.43
N CYS A 36 -0.27 6.74 5.38
CA CYS A 36 -1.16 7.90 5.44
C CYS A 36 -2.61 7.48 5.22
N LEU A 37 -3.40 7.51 6.28
CA LEU A 37 -4.83 7.23 6.24
C LEU A 37 -5.53 8.06 7.32
N SER A 38 -6.70 8.63 7.01
CA SER A 38 -7.40 9.51 7.97
C SER A 38 -7.83 8.76 9.23
N LEU A 39 -8.24 7.49 9.09
CA LEU A 39 -8.53 6.59 10.22
C LEU A 39 -7.31 6.31 11.12
N LEU A 40 -6.10 6.60 10.66
CA LEU A 40 -4.87 6.50 11.45
C LEU A 40 -4.40 7.85 12.00
N GLY A 41 -5.13 8.94 11.71
CA GLY A 41 -4.74 10.30 12.06
C GLY A 41 -3.52 10.82 11.28
N THR A 42 -3.16 10.19 10.16
CA THR A 42 -1.96 10.51 9.37
C THR A 42 -2.28 11.13 8.02
N TRP A 43 -3.56 11.40 7.74
CA TRP A 43 -4.03 12.03 6.51
C TRP A 43 -5.32 12.83 6.77
N SER A 44 -5.63 13.78 5.89
CA SER A 44 -6.87 14.55 5.95
C SER A 44 -8.09 13.66 5.62
N GLY A 45 -9.17 13.82 6.37
CA GLY A 45 -10.43 13.09 6.15
C GLY A 45 -11.11 12.71 7.48
N PRO A 46 -12.14 11.86 7.44
CA PRO A 46 -12.79 11.34 8.64
C PRO A 46 -11.79 10.65 9.56
N ALA A 47 -11.70 11.13 10.80
CA ALA A 47 -10.79 10.63 11.80
C ALA A 47 -11.31 9.33 12.44
N TRP A 48 -10.43 8.66 13.18
CA TRP A 48 -10.79 7.52 14.03
C TRP A 48 -11.84 7.93 15.07
N ASP A 49 -12.92 7.17 15.12
CA ASP A 49 -13.95 7.24 16.17
C ASP A 49 -13.93 5.96 17.01
N PRO A 50 -13.64 6.02 18.32
CA PRO A 50 -13.53 4.86 19.20
C PRO A 50 -14.82 4.03 19.32
N ASN A 51 -15.98 4.59 19.00
CA ASN A 51 -17.27 3.92 19.15
C ASN A 51 -17.70 3.14 17.89
N VAL A 52 -17.15 3.47 16.72
CA VAL A 52 -17.56 2.88 15.44
C VAL A 52 -16.42 2.35 14.58
N SER A 53 -15.19 2.82 14.80
CA SER A 53 -14.05 2.47 13.96
C SER A 53 -13.48 1.11 14.32
N THR A 54 -13.01 0.37 13.32
CA THR A 54 -12.53 -1.00 13.46
C THR A 54 -11.22 -1.21 12.70
N LEU A 55 -10.45 -2.22 13.12
CA LEU A 55 -9.27 -2.65 12.37
C LEU A 55 -9.63 -3.12 10.95
N LEU A 56 -10.81 -3.72 10.78
CA LEU A 56 -11.30 -4.13 9.47
C LEU A 56 -11.47 -2.93 8.54
N GLN A 57 -12.07 -1.84 9.01
CA GLN A 57 -12.19 -0.61 8.21
C GLN A 57 -10.82 -0.06 7.80
N VAL A 58 -9.82 -0.10 8.69
CA VAL A 58 -8.44 0.29 8.33
C VAL A 58 -7.91 -0.56 7.18
N LEU A 59 -8.05 -1.90 7.27
CA LEU A 59 -7.56 -2.82 6.22
C LEU A 59 -8.30 -2.62 4.90
N VAL A 60 -9.62 -2.48 4.93
CA VAL A 60 -10.45 -2.22 3.74
C VAL A 60 -10.10 -0.86 3.14
N SER A 61 -9.91 0.18 3.94
CA SER A 61 -9.51 1.50 3.44
C SER A 61 -8.13 1.48 2.76
N ILE A 62 -7.17 0.69 3.26
CA ILE A 62 -5.87 0.52 2.57
C ILE A 62 -6.10 -0.11 1.18
N GLN A 63 -6.93 -1.15 1.08
CA GLN A 63 -7.23 -1.79 -0.21
C GLN A 63 -7.97 -0.85 -1.16
N SER A 64 -8.97 -0.11 -0.67
CA SER A 64 -9.86 0.69 -1.52
C SER A 64 -9.32 2.07 -1.89
N LEU A 65 -8.46 2.66 -1.06
CA LEU A 65 -8.00 4.06 -1.23
C LEU A 65 -6.51 4.16 -1.58
N ILE A 66 -5.70 3.18 -1.16
CA ILE A 66 -4.24 3.23 -1.34
C ILE A 66 -3.80 2.30 -2.47
N LEU A 67 -4.25 1.04 -2.46
CA LEU A 67 -3.87 0.03 -3.46
C LEU A 67 -4.77 0.08 -4.71
N VAL A 68 -4.78 1.24 -5.37
CA VAL A 68 -5.65 1.56 -6.52
C VAL A 68 -4.92 1.46 -7.87
N PRO A 69 -5.63 1.42 -9.02
CA PRO A 69 -5.00 1.32 -10.35
C PRO A 69 -4.13 2.53 -10.77
N ASP A 70 -4.47 3.73 -10.30
CA ASP A 70 -3.77 4.97 -10.66
C ASP A 70 -3.28 5.72 -9.40
N PRO A 71 -2.34 5.14 -8.63
CA PRO A 71 -1.86 5.68 -7.35
C PRO A 71 -1.17 7.05 -7.47
N TYR A 72 -0.75 7.46 -8.68
CA TYR A 72 -0.23 8.80 -8.93
C TYR A 72 -1.18 9.90 -8.45
N PHE A 73 -2.49 9.72 -8.63
CA PHE A 73 -3.49 10.73 -8.25
C PHE A 73 -3.81 10.77 -6.76
N ASN A 74 -3.19 9.90 -5.94
CA ASN A 74 -3.29 10.01 -4.49
C ASN A 74 -2.45 11.17 -3.92
N GLU A 75 -1.55 11.75 -4.71
CA GLU A 75 -0.78 12.93 -4.31
C GLU A 75 -1.69 14.18 -4.36
N PRO A 76 -1.77 14.99 -3.29
CA PRO A 76 -2.65 16.15 -3.25
C PRO A 76 -2.37 17.15 -4.38
N GLY A 77 -3.44 17.54 -5.09
CA GLY A 77 -3.40 18.47 -6.19
C GLY A 77 -3.23 17.80 -7.56
N TYR A 78 -2.86 16.53 -7.62
CA TYR A 78 -2.64 15.82 -8.89
C TYR A 78 -3.96 15.41 -9.53
N GLU A 79 -5.05 15.30 -8.76
CA GLU A 79 -6.40 15.05 -9.26
C GLU A 79 -6.85 16.07 -10.31
N ARG A 80 -6.34 17.30 -10.26
CA ARG A 80 -6.62 18.36 -11.24
C ARG A 80 -6.15 18.02 -12.65
N SER A 81 -5.16 17.14 -12.77
CA SER A 81 -4.62 16.66 -14.04
C SER A 81 -5.31 15.39 -14.54
N MET A 82 -6.21 14.80 -13.76
CA MET A 82 -6.91 13.57 -14.12
C MET A 82 -7.73 13.77 -15.41
N GLY A 83 -7.72 12.76 -16.28
CA GLY A 83 -8.38 12.83 -17.59
C GLY A 83 -7.60 13.59 -18.67
N THR A 84 -6.64 14.45 -18.31
CA THR A 84 -5.77 15.13 -19.27
C THR A 84 -4.73 14.19 -19.88
N ARG A 85 -4.22 14.53 -21.08
CA ARG A 85 -3.12 13.77 -21.70
C ARG A 85 -1.89 13.73 -20.82
N GLN A 86 -1.53 14.85 -20.19
CA GLN A 86 -0.36 14.93 -19.32
C GLN A 86 -0.52 14.08 -18.06
N GLY A 87 -1.68 14.15 -17.40
CA GLY A 87 -1.96 13.34 -16.21
C GLY A 87 -1.92 11.84 -16.48
N LYS A 88 -2.44 11.41 -17.64
CA LYS A 88 -2.36 9.99 -18.07
C LYS A 88 -0.91 9.53 -18.26
N ILE A 89 -0.09 10.31 -18.96
CA ILE A 89 1.34 10.00 -19.16
C ILE A 89 2.08 9.91 -17.82
N SER A 90 1.83 10.86 -16.91
CA SER A 90 2.42 10.84 -15.57
C SER A 90 2.00 9.61 -14.76
N SER A 91 0.70 9.27 -14.75
CA SER A 91 0.18 8.08 -14.06
C SER A 91 0.78 6.80 -14.63
N GLU A 92 0.86 6.66 -15.95
CA GLU A 92 1.47 5.47 -16.60
C GLU A 92 2.94 5.30 -16.24
N ASN A 93 3.71 6.39 -16.22
CA ASN A 93 5.13 6.34 -15.82
C ASN A 93 5.29 6.00 -14.34
N TYR A 94 4.42 6.54 -13.48
CA TYR A 94 4.38 6.17 -12.08
C TYR A 94 4.07 4.68 -11.91
N ASN A 95 3.06 4.16 -12.61
CA ASN A 95 2.66 2.75 -12.59
C ASN A 95 3.78 1.81 -13.03
N LYS A 96 4.57 2.17 -14.05
CA LYS A 96 5.75 1.39 -14.46
C LYS A 96 6.77 1.29 -13.32
N THR A 97 7.00 2.40 -12.61
CA THR A 97 7.91 2.44 -11.45
C THR A 97 7.39 1.54 -10.33
N ILE A 98 6.11 1.68 -9.95
CA ILE A 98 5.48 0.86 -8.91
C ILE A 98 5.44 -0.62 -9.28
N LYS A 99 5.24 -0.96 -10.57
CA LYS A 99 5.30 -2.35 -11.05
C LYS A 99 6.69 -2.95 -10.81
N GLY A 100 7.76 -2.23 -11.17
CA GLY A 100 9.15 -2.67 -10.94
C GLY A 100 9.47 -2.86 -9.45
N GLY A 101 9.06 -1.91 -8.60
CA GLY A 101 9.21 -2.02 -7.15
C GLY A 101 8.39 -3.15 -6.53
N THR A 102 7.18 -3.41 -7.03
CA THR A 102 6.34 -4.53 -6.59
C THR A 102 7.00 -5.87 -6.91
N ILE A 103 7.50 -6.05 -8.14
CA ILE A 103 8.20 -7.27 -8.53
C ILE A 103 9.45 -7.48 -7.67
N SER A 104 10.26 -6.44 -7.50
CA SER A 104 11.52 -6.55 -6.77
C SER A 104 11.29 -6.80 -5.28
N HIS A 105 10.54 -5.91 -4.61
CA HIS A 105 10.47 -5.90 -3.14
C HIS A 105 9.26 -6.61 -2.57
N ALA A 106 8.12 -6.60 -3.26
CA ALA A 106 6.89 -7.25 -2.76
C ALA A 106 6.71 -8.68 -3.26
N MET A 107 7.54 -9.14 -4.20
CA MET A 107 7.50 -10.49 -4.74
C MET A 107 8.84 -11.21 -4.55
N CYS A 108 9.93 -10.74 -5.17
CA CYS A 108 11.22 -11.42 -5.11
C CYS A 108 11.80 -11.43 -3.69
N ASP A 109 11.95 -10.27 -3.04
CA ASP A 109 12.51 -10.19 -1.68
C ASP A 109 11.68 -11.00 -0.67
N ILE A 110 10.35 -10.93 -0.79
CA ILE A 110 9.41 -11.67 0.08
C ILE A 110 9.49 -13.19 -0.14
N LEU A 111 9.73 -13.64 -1.37
CA LEU A 111 9.95 -15.07 -1.65
C LEU A 111 11.32 -15.57 -1.16
N GLN A 112 12.34 -14.72 -1.19
CA GLN A 112 13.68 -15.06 -0.71
C GLN A 112 13.75 -15.15 0.81
N SER A 113 13.09 -14.21 1.51
CA SER A 113 13.09 -14.15 2.98
C SER A 113 11.69 -13.84 3.51
N PRO A 114 10.74 -14.79 3.44
CA PRO A 114 9.39 -14.57 3.90
C PRO A 114 9.35 -14.40 5.43
N PRO A 115 8.55 -13.46 5.96
CA PRO A 115 8.28 -13.39 7.39
C PRO A 115 7.73 -14.75 7.89
N PRO A 116 8.25 -15.32 8.99
CA PRO A 116 7.86 -16.64 9.47
C PRO A 116 6.34 -16.80 9.64
N GLU A 117 5.66 -15.75 10.11
CA GLU A 117 4.23 -15.70 10.36
C GLU A 117 3.39 -15.80 9.07
N PHE A 118 3.98 -15.47 7.92
CA PHE A 118 3.30 -15.45 6.62
C PHE A 118 3.90 -16.43 5.61
N ALA A 119 4.93 -17.20 5.97
CA ALA A 119 5.71 -18.00 5.03
C ALA A 119 4.87 -19.01 4.23
N GLU A 120 3.93 -19.69 4.88
CA GLU A 120 3.03 -20.63 4.21
C GLU A 120 2.10 -19.94 3.22
N VAL A 121 1.45 -18.84 3.64
CA VAL A 121 0.52 -18.07 2.81
C VAL A 121 1.24 -17.48 1.60
N ILE A 122 2.43 -16.93 1.79
CA ILE A 122 3.28 -16.39 0.71
C ILE A 122 3.59 -17.50 -0.30
N ARG A 123 4.11 -18.65 0.16
CA ARG A 123 4.45 -19.77 -0.71
C ARG A 123 3.24 -20.23 -1.51
N ASN A 124 2.11 -20.48 -0.84
CA ASN A 124 0.90 -20.96 -1.49
C ASN A 124 0.34 -19.92 -2.47
N HIS A 125 0.37 -18.63 -2.14
CA HIS A 125 -0.05 -17.56 -3.03
C HIS A 125 0.73 -17.57 -4.35
N PHE A 126 2.06 -17.57 -4.28
CA PHE A 126 2.90 -17.53 -5.47
C PHE A 126 2.84 -18.84 -6.28
N LEU A 127 2.65 -19.99 -5.62
CA LEU A 127 2.42 -21.26 -6.32
C LEU A 127 1.09 -21.24 -7.09
N LEU A 128 -0.01 -20.89 -6.43
CA LEU A 128 -1.35 -20.86 -7.04
C LEU A 128 -1.49 -19.79 -8.13
N LYS A 129 -0.73 -18.70 -8.04
CA LYS A 129 -0.79 -17.58 -8.97
C LYS A 129 0.35 -17.53 -9.98
N ARG A 130 1.25 -18.53 -9.99
CA ARG A 130 2.49 -18.54 -10.79
C ARG A 130 2.27 -18.13 -12.24
N GLU A 131 1.35 -18.78 -12.94
CA GLU A 131 1.11 -18.53 -14.36
C GLU A 131 0.59 -17.11 -14.61
N ALA A 132 -0.37 -16.67 -13.79
CA ALA A 132 -0.94 -15.32 -13.89
C ALA A 132 0.12 -14.25 -13.63
N ILE A 133 0.95 -14.46 -12.62
CA ILE A 133 2.05 -13.56 -12.24
C ILE A 133 3.08 -13.46 -13.37
N LEU A 134 3.51 -14.59 -13.94
CA LEU A 134 4.47 -14.58 -15.05
C LEU A 134 3.89 -13.84 -16.27
N LYS A 135 2.62 -14.09 -16.62
CA LYS A 135 1.95 -13.39 -17.72
C LYS A 135 1.84 -11.88 -17.50
N GLN A 136 1.64 -11.44 -16.26
CA GLN A 136 1.54 -10.02 -15.90
C GLN A 136 2.89 -9.32 -15.77
N SER A 137 3.96 -10.08 -15.55
CA SER A 137 5.32 -9.56 -15.32
C SER A 137 6.14 -9.43 -16.61
N SER A 138 5.80 -10.21 -17.64
CA SER A 138 6.24 -10.01 -19.03
C SER A 138 5.82 -8.65 -19.59
#